data_AF-A0A953IDJ5-F1
#
_entry.id   AF-A0A953IDJ5-F1
#
_cell.length_a   1.000
_cell.length_b   1.000
_cell.length_c   1.000
_cell.angle_alpha   90.00
_cell.angle_beta   90.00
_cell.angle_gamma   90.00
#
_symmetry.space_group_name_H-M   'P 1'
#
loop_
_entity.id
_entity.type
_entity.pdbx_description
1 polymer ?
#
loop_
_entity_poly.entity_id
_entity_poly.type
_entity_poly.pdbx_seq_one_letter_code
_entity_poly.pdbx_strand_id
1 'polypeptide(L)'
;PSNLDGAWEIFFAGGHLYFVSTDLESGESRVVRAGTSSSSFDVLPPSLGYQYSGESTNPLFVWDGHYLYFHTGVYGSKLWRDDPASGSTLLLTPDPAVYGVRNLTAGDGFVYFVDLNDHVTLWRSDGSVAGTSAVADLGPAPYDEEYMVRSTAVVGQWLAFSLWDESTGRELWVSDGTAGGTFSVPELAPGLDSSNPASFVTNDQVLYFTATDPVHGREIWRVDFSAARVERLSDIGPGSTPGHPTELALAGDTLLFRADDGIHGAEVWALPLATGTCTPSPRTLCLDGGRFQLEASWADFSGGSGDGTAVPLTADTGYFWFFDPANVETVTKVLDGLGVNDRYWLFYGALSNVEYALDVTDTATRVKKRYLNPPGRYASIGDTDAFSPDGMLTAGPTNTVVASGTDGSPTILVDRIDELAASGTCTASETRLCLQQGRFAVEAAWRDFQGNTGIGTAVPLSADTGYFWFFWDANVEVILKVLDGRPVNDRFWVYYGALSNVEYTLTVTDTATGAVKTYFNPSGRFASVGDNFAF
;
A
#
# COMPACT_ATOMS: atom_id res chain seq x y z
N PRO A 1 -21.57 -44.97 -12.99
CA PRO A 1 -21.68 -46.13 -13.92
C PRO A 1 -21.33 -47.41 -13.16
N SER A 2 -21.95 -48.57 -13.47
CA SER A 2 -21.68 -49.82 -12.75
C SER A 2 -20.29 -50.41 -13.02
N ASN A 3 -19.60 -49.93 -14.05
CA ASN A 3 -18.25 -50.32 -14.45
C ASN A 3 -17.16 -49.36 -13.94
N LEU A 4 -17.50 -48.40 -13.08
CA LEU A 4 -16.55 -47.45 -12.51
C LEU A 4 -16.40 -47.67 -11.00
N ASP A 5 -15.17 -47.64 -10.51
CA ASP A 5 -14.83 -47.80 -9.09
C ASP A 5 -14.02 -46.62 -8.55
N GLY A 6 -14.41 -46.19 -7.35
CA GLY A 6 -13.88 -44.99 -6.69
C GLY A 6 -14.18 -43.68 -7.42
N ALA A 7 -14.05 -42.58 -6.68
CA ALA A 7 -14.01 -41.23 -7.21
C ALA A 7 -12.97 -40.43 -6.44
N TRP A 8 -12.00 -39.85 -7.13
CA TRP A 8 -10.97 -38.98 -6.56
C TRP A 8 -10.66 -37.83 -7.53
N GLU A 9 -9.84 -36.84 -7.10
CA GLU A 9 -9.63 -35.58 -7.84
C GLU A 9 -10.96 -34.92 -8.25
N ILE A 10 -11.81 -34.64 -7.26
CA ILE A 10 -13.16 -34.12 -7.48
C ILE A 10 -13.08 -32.60 -7.74
N PHE A 11 -13.64 -32.14 -8.86
CA PHE A 11 -13.57 -30.75 -9.30
C PHE A 11 -14.94 -30.26 -9.79
N PHE A 12 -15.30 -29.01 -9.51
CA PHE A 12 -16.54 -28.40 -10.00
C PHE A 12 -16.23 -27.31 -11.01
N ALA A 13 -16.84 -27.38 -12.20
CA ALA A 13 -16.63 -26.43 -13.29
C ALA A 13 -17.89 -26.30 -14.16
N GLY A 14 -18.24 -25.08 -14.55
CA GLY A 14 -19.37 -24.83 -15.46
C GLY A 14 -20.72 -25.44 -15.04
N GLY A 15 -20.95 -25.65 -13.73
CA GLY A 15 -22.16 -26.31 -13.21
C GLY A 15 -22.14 -27.85 -13.25
N HIS A 16 -21.00 -28.45 -13.62
CA HIS A 16 -20.78 -29.88 -13.65
C HIS A 16 -19.78 -30.33 -12.59
N LEU A 17 -19.95 -31.58 -12.15
CA LEU A 17 -18.99 -32.28 -11.31
C LEU A 17 -18.07 -33.12 -12.20
N TYR A 18 -16.76 -32.96 -12.04
CA TYR A 18 -15.73 -33.75 -12.69
C TYR A 18 -14.99 -34.56 -11.63
N PHE A 19 -14.58 -35.77 -11.98
CA PHE A 19 -13.78 -36.62 -11.11
C PHE A 19 -13.02 -37.66 -11.92
N VAL A 20 -11.99 -38.23 -11.32
CA VAL A 20 -11.30 -39.40 -11.84
C VAL A 20 -11.91 -40.66 -11.23
N SER A 21 -12.09 -41.69 -12.06
CA SER A 21 -12.57 -43.00 -11.64
C SER A 21 -11.84 -44.13 -12.38
N THR A 22 -11.74 -45.31 -11.77
CA THR A 22 -11.13 -46.49 -12.41
C THR A 22 -12.18 -47.26 -13.17
N ASP A 23 -11.94 -47.55 -14.44
CA ASP A 23 -12.73 -48.52 -15.19
C ASP A 23 -12.43 -49.94 -14.69
N LEU A 24 -13.46 -50.65 -14.22
CA LEU A 24 -13.34 -51.98 -13.63
C LEU A 24 -13.02 -53.08 -14.64
N GLU A 25 -13.32 -52.88 -15.93
CA GLU A 25 -13.01 -53.85 -16.99
C GLU A 25 -11.57 -53.67 -17.49
N SER A 26 -11.17 -52.42 -17.73
CA SER A 26 -9.84 -52.12 -18.30
C SER A 26 -8.77 -51.83 -17.26
N GLY A 27 -9.14 -51.54 -16.01
CA GLY A 27 -8.24 -51.08 -14.95
C GLY A 27 -7.66 -49.67 -15.17
N GLU A 28 -8.15 -48.94 -16.19
CA GLU A 28 -7.63 -47.62 -16.55
C GLU A 28 -8.39 -46.52 -15.84
N SER A 29 -7.67 -45.49 -15.38
CA SER A 29 -8.29 -44.28 -14.83
C SER A 29 -8.86 -43.40 -15.95
N ARG A 30 -10.03 -42.80 -15.69
CA ARG A 30 -10.80 -41.99 -16.63
C ARG A 30 -11.24 -40.68 -15.99
N VAL A 31 -11.27 -39.60 -16.77
CA VAL A 31 -11.98 -38.38 -16.40
C VAL A 31 -13.46 -38.56 -16.68
N VAL A 32 -14.29 -38.23 -15.70
CA VAL A 32 -15.75 -38.38 -15.79
C VAL A 32 -16.40 -37.04 -15.51
N ARG A 33 -17.31 -36.62 -16.40
CA ARG A 33 -18.22 -35.51 -16.17
C ARG A 33 -19.58 -36.06 -15.74
N ALA A 34 -20.04 -35.69 -14.55
CA ALA A 34 -21.40 -35.96 -14.13
C ALA A 34 -22.39 -35.10 -14.92
N GLY A 35 -23.43 -35.73 -15.45
CA GLY A 35 -24.56 -35.03 -16.06
C GLY A 35 -25.50 -34.45 -15.00
N THR A 36 -26.54 -33.76 -15.47
CA THR A 36 -27.52 -33.05 -14.62
C THR A 36 -28.56 -33.96 -13.95
N SER A 37 -28.53 -35.26 -14.24
CA SER A 37 -29.37 -36.28 -13.58
C SER A 37 -28.49 -37.29 -12.86
N SER A 38 -29.02 -37.90 -11.80
CA SER A 38 -28.29 -38.83 -10.90
C SER A 38 -27.74 -40.10 -11.56
N SER A 39 -27.98 -40.31 -12.85
CA SER A 39 -27.56 -41.49 -13.62
C SER A 39 -26.81 -41.17 -14.92
N SER A 40 -26.56 -39.89 -15.23
CA SER A 40 -25.86 -39.49 -16.45
C SER A 40 -24.39 -39.23 -16.14
N PHE A 41 -23.49 -39.92 -16.85
CA PHE A 41 -22.04 -39.74 -16.71
C PHE A 41 -21.39 -39.84 -18.09
N ASP A 42 -20.63 -38.82 -18.45
CA ASP A 42 -19.84 -38.80 -19.68
C ASP A 42 -18.40 -39.15 -19.33
N VAL A 43 -17.90 -40.26 -19.87
CA VAL A 43 -16.48 -40.62 -19.78
C VAL A 43 -15.74 -39.85 -20.86
N LEU A 44 -14.89 -38.91 -20.45
CA LEU A 44 -14.17 -38.05 -21.38
C LEU A 44 -12.94 -38.78 -21.94
N PRO A 45 -12.63 -38.65 -23.24
CA PRO A 45 -11.38 -39.13 -23.79
C PRO A 45 -10.20 -38.25 -23.33
N PRO A 46 -9.00 -38.81 -23.13
CA PRO A 46 -8.58 -40.22 -23.27
C PRO A 46 -8.45 -40.94 -21.91
N SER A 47 -7.94 -42.18 -21.88
CA SER A 47 -7.48 -42.80 -20.61
C SER A 47 -6.35 -42.00 -19.98
N LEU A 48 -6.28 -42.02 -18.65
CA LEU A 48 -5.11 -41.57 -17.88
C LEU A 48 -4.08 -42.69 -17.66
N GLY A 49 -4.37 -43.92 -18.11
CA GLY A 49 -3.53 -45.11 -17.92
C GLY A 49 -3.88 -45.94 -16.66
N TYR A 50 -3.07 -46.97 -16.37
CA TYR A 50 -3.23 -47.81 -15.18
C TYR A 50 -2.81 -47.04 -13.93
N GLN A 51 -3.73 -46.91 -12.97
CA GLN A 51 -3.55 -46.25 -11.66
C GLN A 51 -2.80 -44.92 -11.73
N TYR A 52 -3.54 -43.83 -11.99
CA TYR A 52 -3.04 -42.49 -11.71
C TYR A 52 -2.69 -42.38 -10.21
N SER A 53 -1.40 -42.37 -9.89
CA SER A 53 -0.92 -41.99 -8.56
C SER A 53 -1.06 -40.47 -8.48
N GLY A 54 -2.05 -39.98 -7.72
CA GLY A 54 -2.29 -38.55 -7.52
C GLY A 54 -1.08 -37.86 -6.90
N GLU A 55 -0.11 -37.49 -7.73
CA GLU A 55 1.01 -36.62 -7.38
C GLU A 55 0.40 -35.30 -6.90
N SER A 56 0.30 -35.16 -5.58
CA SER A 56 -0.57 -34.19 -4.89
C SER A 56 -0.17 -32.73 -5.08
N THR A 57 0.79 -32.45 -5.96
CA THR A 57 1.36 -31.11 -6.20
C THR A 57 1.05 -30.58 -7.61
N ASN A 58 0.51 -31.41 -8.52
CA ASN A 58 0.22 -31.02 -9.89
C ASN A 58 -1.30 -31.00 -10.14
N PRO A 59 -1.92 -29.83 -10.38
CA PRO A 59 -3.36 -29.77 -10.63
C PRO A 59 -3.71 -30.51 -11.93
N LEU A 60 -4.49 -31.59 -11.78
CA LEU A 60 -5.02 -32.34 -12.92
C LEU A 60 -6.06 -31.55 -13.71
N PHE A 61 -6.82 -30.71 -13.01
CA PHE A 61 -7.91 -29.90 -13.55
C PHE A 61 -7.65 -28.42 -13.30
N VAL A 62 -7.99 -27.57 -14.27
CA VAL A 62 -8.10 -26.13 -14.07
C VAL A 62 -9.28 -25.57 -14.86
N TRP A 63 -9.96 -24.56 -14.30
CA TRP A 63 -11.12 -23.90 -14.90
C TRP A 63 -10.80 -22.42 -15.12
N ASP A 64 -11.00 -21.94 -16.35
CA ASP A 64 -10.73 -20.54 -16.72
C ASP A 64 -11.96 -19.62 -16.65
N GLY A 65 -13.12 -20.15 -16.24
CA GLY A 65 -14.41 -19.44 -16.30
C GLY A 65 -15.32 -19.88 -17.44
N HIS A 66 -14.79 -20.58 -18.44
CA HIS A 66 -15.50 -21.00 -19.65
C HIS A 66 -15.22 -22.45 -20.06
N TYR A 67 -13.97 -22.89 -20.01
CA TYR A 67 -13.52 -24.23 -20.33
C TYR A 67 -12.81 -24.90 -19.14
N LEU A 68 -13.02 -26.22 -19.01
CA LEU A 68 -12.23 -27.05 -18.11
C LEU A 68 -11.04 -27.61 -18.89
N TYR A 69 -9.85 -27.49 -18.34
CA TYR A 69 -8.64 -28.07 -18.90
C TYR A 69 -8.15 -29.20 -18.00
N PHE A 70 -7.62 -30.24 -18.63
CA PHE A 70 -7.04 -31.37 -17.92
C PHE A 70 -5.94 -32.04 -18.72
N HIS A 71 -5.12 -32.85 -18.04
CA HIS A 71 -4.04 -33.60 -18.69
C HIS A 71 -4.13 -35.12 -18.45
N THR A 72 -3.35 -35.91 -19.20
CA THR A 72 -3.61 -37.35 -19.36
C THR A 72 -2.73 -38.29 -18.52
N GLY A 73 -2.47 -37.93 -17.26
CA GLY A 73 -1.66 -38.75 -16.36
C GLY A 73 -0.15 -38.56 -16.52
N VAL A 74 0.65 -39.56 -16.11
CA VAL A 74 2.10 -39.38 -15.89
C VAL A 74 2.93 -39.51 -17.17
N TYR A 75 2.71 -40.55 -17.98
CA TYR A 75 3.46 -40.79 -19.22
C TYR A 75 2.60 -40.48 -20.45
N GLY A 76 3.12 -39.66 -21.37
CA GLY A 76 2.39 -39.27 -22.58
C GLY A 76 1.28 -38.27 -22.32
N SER A 77 1.50 -37.42 -21.32
CA SER A 77 0.56 -36.41 -20.87
C SER A 77 0.34 -35.38 -21.97
N LYS A 78 -0.92 -35.20 -22.36
CA LYS A 78 -1.37 -34.20 -23.32
C LYS A 78 -2.34 -33.23 -22.65
N LEU A 79 -2.45 -32.01 -23.16
CA LEU A 79 -3.45 -31.04 -22.71
C LEU A 79 -4.77 -31.23 -23.46
N TRP A 80 -5.85 -31.32 -22.70
CA TRP A 80 -7.22 -31.42 -23.19
C TRP A 80 -8.07 -30.29 -22.62
N ARG A 81 -9.16 -30.01 -23.34
CA ARG A 81 -10.16 -29.01 -22.99
C ARG A 81 -11.54 -29.62 -23.13
N ASP A 82 -12.35 -29.51 -22.09
CA ASP A 82 -13.76 -29.82 -22.10
C ASP A 82 -14.58 -28.52 -22.04
N ASP A 83 -15.60 -28.45 -22.88
CA ASP A 83 -16.60 -27.39 -22.88
C ASP A 83 -17.89 -27.92 -22.23
N PRO A 84 -18.17 -27.56 -20.97
CA PRO A 84 -19.38 -28.03 -20.28
C PRO A 84 -20.67 -27.56 -20.95
N ALA A 85 -20.65 -26.42 -21.67
CA ALA A 85 -21.86 -25.87 -22.30
C ALA A 85 -22.24 -26.64 -23.57
N SER A 86 -21.25 -27.04 -24.38
CA SER A 86 -21.49 -27.84 -25.59
C SER A 86 -21.36 -29.35 -25.38
N GLY A 87 -20.75 -29.76 -24.27
CA GLY A 87 -20.40 -31.14 -23.98
C GLY A 87 -19.18 -31.66 -24.75
N SER A 88 -18.48 -30.80 -25.50
CA SER A 88 -17.40 -31.20 -26.40
C SER A 88 -16.04 -31.25 -25.71
N THR A 89 -15.23 -32.24 -26.08
CA THR A 89 -13.87 -32.41 -25.57
C THR A 89 -12.86 -32.35 -26.73
N LEU A 90 -11.76 -31.63 -26.55
CA LEU A 90 -10.77 -31.33 -27.58
C LEU A 90 -9.35 -31.55 -27.07
N LEU A 91 -8.51 -32.22 -27.87
CA LEU A 91 -7.07 -32.31 -27.65
C LEU A 91 -6.39 -31.02 -28.13
N LEU A 92 -5.72 -30.30 -27.23
CA LEU A 92 -5.04 -29.03 -27.54
C LEU A 92 -3.59 -29.22 -28.00
N THR A 93 -2.93 -30.29 -27.57
CA THR A 93 -1.53 -30.60 -27.92
C THR A 93 -1.43 -31.86 -28.78
N PRO A 94 -1.86 -31.82 -30.07
CA PRO A 94 -1.75 -32.97 -30.96
C PRO A 94 -0.31 -33.26 -31.39
N ASP A 95 0.61 -32.31 -31.18
CA ASP A 95 2.03 -32.46 -31.50
C ASP A 95 2.62 -33.68 -30.76
N PRO A 96 3.20 -34.67 -31.45
CA PRO A 96 3.83 -35.81 -30.82
C PRO A 96 5.03 -35.45 -29.94
N ALA A 97 5.66 -34.29 -30.16
CA ALA A 97 6.77 -33.82 -29.36
C ALA A 97 6.37 -33.45 -27.94
N VAL A 98 5.10 -33.07 -27.69
CA VAL A 98 4.60 -32.74 -26.34
C VAL A 98 4.23 -34.02 -25.61
N TYR A 99 4.87 -34.40 -24.51
CA TYR A 99 4.62 -35.71 -23.88
C TYR A 99 4.57 -35.66 -22.34
N GLY A 100 4.77 -34.48 -21.75
CA GLY A 100 4.92 -34.31 -20.31
C GLY A 100 4.17 -33.11 -19.73
N VAL A 101 2.94 -32.86 -20.17
CA VAL A 101 2.10 -31.76 -19.63
C VAL A 101 1.91 -31.87 -18.11
N ARG A 102 2.26 -30.80 -17.40
CA ARG A 102 2.18 -30.60 -15.94
C ARG A 102 1.88 -29.14 -15.57
N ASN A 103 1.62 -28.87 -14.28
CA ASN A 103 1.46 -27.53 -13.71
C ASN A 103 0.40 -26.66 -14.42
N LEU A 104 -0.80 -27.21 -14.65
CA LEU A 104 -1.88 -26.46 -15.28
C LEU A 104 -2.27 -25.24 -14.43
N THR A 105 -2.20 -24.05 -15.01
CA THR A 105 -2.51 -22.79 -14.33
C THR A 105 -3.31 -21.89 -15.26
N ALA A 106 -4.54 -21.53 -14.88
CA ALA A 106 -5.41 -20.68 -15.68
C ALA A 106 -5.46 -19.26 -15.12
N GLY A 107 -5.51 -18.27 -16.02
CA GLY A 107 -5.68 -16.87 -15.68
C GLY A 107 -5.40 -15.97 -16.89
N ASP A 108 -5.88 -14.73 -16.84
CA ASP A 108 -5.72 -13.73 -17.91
C ASP A 108 -6.16 -14.22 -19.30
N GLY A 109 -7.15 -15.12 -19.36
CA GLY A 109 -7.65 -15.69 -20.62
C GLY A 109 -6.78 -16.79 -21.22
N PHE A 110 -5.79 -17.30 -20.48
CA PHE A 110 -4.91 -18.38 -20.94
C PHE A 110 -4.81 -19.51 -19.91
N VAL A 111 -4.37 -20.68 -20.41
CA VAL A 111 -3.83 -21.76 -19.59
C VAL A 111 -2.34 -21.91 -19.86
N TYR A 112 -1.55 -21.86 -18.80
CA TYR A 112 -0.13 -22.14 -18.79
C TYR A 112 0.11 -23.56 -18.30
N PHE A 113 1.14 -24.20 -18.84
CA PHE A 113 1.59 -25.51 -18.43
C PHE A 113 3.07 -25.69 -18.77
N VAL A 114 3.71 -26.68 -18.17
CA VAL A 114 5.04 -27.10 -18.60
C VAL A 114 4.97 -28.43 -19.31
N ASP A 115 5.84 -28.62 -20.28
CA ASP A 115 6.05 -29.88 -20.97
C ASP A 115 7.43 -30.43 -20.59
N LEU A 116 7.46 -31.68 -20.13
CA LEU A 116 8.65 -32.38 -19.65
C LEU A 116 9.07 -33.44 -20.67
N ASN A 117 9.98 -33.08 -21.58
CA ASN A 117 10.63 -34.03 -22.50
C ASN A 117 12.13 -34.09 -22.23
N ASP A 118 12.97 -33.79 -23.23
CA ASP A 118 14.41 -33.59 -23.03
C ASP A 118 14.70 -32.26 -22.31
N HIS A 119 13.76 -31.30 -22.40
CA HIS A 119 13.80 -29.98 -21.79
C HIS A 119 12.49 -29.69 -21.03
N VAL A 120 12.55 -28.82 -20.02
CA VAL A 120 11.36 -28.20 -19.43
C VAL A 120 10.99 -27.00 -20.29
N THR A 121 9.87 -27.07 -20.99
CA THR A 121 9.39 -25.94 -21.80
C THR A 121 8.14 -25.36 -21.17
N LEU A 122 8.09 -24.04 -20.99
CA LEU A 122 6.86 -23.33 -20.65
C LEU A 122 5.99 -23.23 -21.90
N TRP A 123 4.70 -23.54 -21.77
CA TRP A 123 3.70 -23.44 -22.82
C TRP A 123 2.51 -22.62 -22.36
N ARG A 124 1.75 -22.13 -23.35
CA ARG A 124 0.50 -21.38 -23.15
C ARG A 124 -0.54 -21.82 -24.17
N SER A 125 -1.81 -21.75 -23.79
CA SER A 125 -2.96 -21.99 -24.65
C SER A 125 -4.05 -20.94 -24.42
N ASP A 126 -4.67 -20.46 -25.50
CA ASP A 126 -5.91 -19.65 -25.47
C ASP A 126 -7.18 -20.53 -25.49
N GLY A 127 -7.02 -21.85 -25.30
CA GLY A 127 -8.09 -22.82 -25.41
C GLY A 127 -8.32 -23.34 -26.83
N SER A 128 -7.57 -22.89 -27.83
CA SER A 128 -7.61 -23.45 -29.19
C SER A 128 -6.34 -24.21 -29.54
N VAL A 129 -6.43 -25.17 -30.48
CA VAL A 129 -5.25 -25.88 -30.98
C VAL A 129 -4.25 -24.91 -31.63
N ALA A 130 -4.75 -23.90 -32.35
CA ALA A 130 -3.90 -22.93 -33.05
C ALA A 130 -3.21 -21.92 -32.12
N GLY A 131 -3.84 -21.57 -31.00
CA GLY A 131 -3.29 -20.70 -29.98
C GLY A 131 -2.58 -21.45 -28.84
N THR A 132 -2.23 -22.72 -29.06
CA THR A 132 -1.42 -23.52 -28.13
C THR A 132 0.01 -23.61 -28.64
N SER A 133 0.96 -23.03 -27.90
CA SER A 133 2.37 -22.95 -28.34
C SER A 133 3.35 -22.87 -27.17
N ALA A 134 4.60 -23.26 -27.44
CA ALA A 134 5.73 -23.06 -26.55
C ALA A 134 6.02 -21.56 -26.36
N VAL A 135 6.42 -21.19 -25.15
CA VAL A 135 6.74 -19.83 -24.71
C VAL A 135 8.24 -19.69 -24.50
N ALA A 136 8.83 -20.53 -23.64
CA ALA A 136 10.24 -20.43 -23.26
C ALA A 136 10.80 -21.81 -22.90
N ASP A 137 12.05 -22.06 -23.29
CA ASP A 137 12.84 -23.17 -22.77
C ASP A 137 13.39 -22.77 -21.39
N LEU A 138 13.02 -23.53 -20.37
CA LEU A 138 13.38 -23.29 -18.98
C LEU A 138 14.62 -24.09 -18.55
N GLY A 139 15.20 -24.88 -19.46
CA GLY A 139 16.40 -25.67 -19.22
C GLY A 139 16.18 -27.18 -19.42
N PRO A 140 17.23 -27.98 -19.18
CA PRO A 140 17.16 -29.43 -19.36
C PRO A 140 16.09 -30.05 -18.47
N ALA A 141 15.37 -31.05 -18.98
CA ALA A 141 14.39 -31.77 -18.19
C ALA A 141 15.12 -32.52 -17.08
N PRO A 142 14.75 -32.27 -15.81
CA PRO A 142 15.50 -32.88 -14.74
C PRO A 142 15.10 -34.34 -14.54
N TYR A 143 16.09 -35.17 -14.24
CA TYR A 143 15.86 -36.53 -13.75
C TYR A 143 15.34 -36.55 -12.31
N ASP A 144 15.41 -35.41 -11.62
CA ASP A 144 15.07 -35.26 -10.20
C ASP A 144 13.96 -34.19 -10.01
N GLU A 145 12.97 -34.53 -9.19
CA GLU A 145 11.83 -33.66 -8.85
C GLU A 145 12.26 -32.34 -8.18
N GLU A 146 13.48 -32.28 -7.62
CA GLU A 146 14.07 -31.07 -7.03
C GLU A 146 14.22 -29.92 -8.02
N TYR A 147 14.23 -30.18 -9.33
CA TYR A 147 14.44 -29.16 -10.36
C TYR A 147 13.16 -28.80 -11.13
N MET A 148 12.03 -29.47 -10.84
CA MET A 148 10.78 -29.20 -11.55
C MET A 148 10.20 -27.82 -11.22
N VAL A 149 9.42 -27.26 -12.14
CA VAL A 149 8.57 -26.10 -11.84
C VAL A 149 7.61 -26.48 -10.71
N ARG A 150 7.54 -25.63 -9.69
CA ARG A 150 6.64 -25.76 -8.54
C ARG A 150 5.88 -24.46 -8.33
N SER A 151 4.82 -24.52 -7.52
CA SER A 151 4.03 -23.37 -7.05
C SER A 151 3.74 -22.36 -8.17
N THR A 152 2.69 -22.57 -8.93
CA THR A 152 2.32 -21.68 -10.03
C THR A 152 1.11 -20.81 -9.65
N ALA A 153 1.11 -19.57 -10.11
CA ALA A 153 -0.05 -18.67 -9.97
C ALA A 153 -0.07 -17.64 -11.10
N VAL A 154 -1.26 -17.20 -11.50
CA VAL A 154 -1.42 -16.04 -12.38
C VAL A 154 -1.72 -14.80 -11.53
N VAL A 155 -1.04 -13.70 -11.84
CA VAL A 155 -1.15 -12.39 -11.18
C VAL A 155 -1.14 -11.31 -12.25
N GLY A 156 -2.31 -10.71 -12.49
CA GLY A 156 -2.54 -9.88 -13.67
C GLY A 156 -2.19 -10.63 -14.95
N GLN A 157 -1.32 -10.03 -15.77
CA GLN A 157 -0.81 -10.63 -17.01
C GLN A 157 0.36 -11.63 -16.81
N TRP A 158 0.86 -11.79 -15.59
CA TRP A 158 2.06 -12.56 -15.30
C TRP A 158 1.71 -13.96 -14.79
N LEU A 159 2.36 -14.97 -15.35
CA LEU A 159 2.52 -16.26 -14.69
C LEU A 159 3.72 -16.18 -13.74
N ALA A 160 3.51 -16.41 -12.46
CA ALA A 160 4.56 -16.59 -11.47
C ALA A 160 4.73 -18.08 -11.15
N PHE A 161 5.98 -18.53 -11.01
CA PHE A 161 6.32 -19.91 -10.68
C PHE A 161 7.66 -20.00 -9.95
N SER A 162 7.94 -21.12 -9.26
CA SER A 162 9.29 -21.37 -8.74
C SER A 162 10.03 -22.42 -9.56
N LEU A 163 11.26 -22.09 -9.94
CA LEU A 163 12.10 -22.91 -10.82
C LEU A 163 13.53 -22.89 -10.30
N TRP A 164 14.21 -24.04 -10.42
CA TRP A 164 15.64 -24.16 -10.15
C TRP A 164 16.46 -23.82 -11.39
N ASP A 165 17.50 -23.02 -11.24
CA ASP A 165 18.61 -22.94 -12.20
C ASP A 165 19.97 -23.18 -11.53
N GLU A 166 20.97 -23.61 -12.29
CA GLU A 166 22.30 -23.95 -11.73
C GLU A 166 23.07 -22.76 -11.14
N SER A 167 22.66 -21.53 -11.45
CA SER A 167 23.37 -20.31 -11.05
C SER A 167 22.84 -19.67 -9.77
N THR A 168 21.55 -19.81 -9.50
CA THR A 168 20.85 -19.16 -8.37
C THR A 168 20.03 -20.14 -7.53
N GLY A 169 19.95 -21.40 -7.93
CA GLY A 169 19.08 -22.42 -7.36
C GLY A 169 17.60 -22.12 -7.57
N ARG A 170 16.75 -22.47 -6.60
CA ARG A 170 15.30 -22.32 -6.73
C ARG A 170 14.86 -20.91 -6.37
N GLU A 171 14.46 -20.18 -7.39
CA GLU A 171 14.04 -18.79 -7.30
C GLU A 171 12.61 -18.58 -7.81
N LEU A 172 12.11 -17.35 -7.61
CA LEU A 172 10.85 -16.90 -8.18
C LEU A 172 11.09 -16.52 -9.64
N TRP A 173 10.30 -17.06 -10.53
CA TRP A 173 10.31 -16.77 -11.96
C TRP A 173 8.96 -16.22 -12.40
N VAL A 174 9.00 -15.35 -13.40
CA VAL A 174 7.80 -14.70 -13.96
C VAL A 174 7.83 -14.77 -15.47
N SER A 175 6.65 -14.82 -16.09
CA SER A 175 6.46 -14.82 -17.54
C SER A 175 5.23 -14.00 -17.94
N ASP A 176 5.36 -13.12 -18.92
CA ASP A 176 4.21 -12.46 -19.58
C ASP A 176 3.57 -13.32 -20.70
N GLY A 177 4.02 -14.58 -20.84
CA GLY A 177 3.65 -15.47 -21.93
C GLY A 177 4.52 -15.32 -23.19
N THR A 178 5.62 -14.59 -23.12
CA THR A 178 6.63 -14.50 -24.19
C THR A 178 8.01 -14.98 -23.71
N ALA A 179 8.85 -15.43 -24.66
CA ALA A 179 10.23 -15.81 -24.36
C ALA A 179 11.04 -14.67 -23.73
N GLY A 180 10.87 -13.44 -24.22
CA GLY A 180 11.61 -12.26 -23.76
C GLY A 180 11.13 -11.71 -22.42
N GLY A 181 9.86 -11.94 -22.06
CA GLY A 181 9.29 -11.58 -20.78
C GLY A 181 9.31 -12.73 -19.76
N THR A 182 10.09 -13.78 -20.00
CA THR A 182 10.30 -14.88 -19.05
C THR A 182 11.67 -14.74 -18.37
N PHE A 183 11.69 -14.49 -17.06
CA PHE A 183 12.92 -14.25 -16.31
C PHE A 183 12.76 -14.58 -14.82
N SER A 184 13.87 -14.91 -14.15
CA SER A 184 13.91 -14.97 -12.68
C SER A 184 13.78 -13.56 -12.12
N VAL A 185 13.10 -13.41 -10.98
CA VAL A 185 13.07 -12.20 -10.16
C VAL A 185 14.21 -12.35 -9.16
N PRO A 186 15.44 -11.90 -9.47
CA PRO A 186 16.59 -12.19 -8.64
C PRO A 186 16.55 -11.29 -7.38
N GLU A 187 17.25 -11.72 -6.32
CA GLU A 187 17.55 -10.95 -5.09
C GLU A 187 16.45 -10.91 -4.00
N LEU A 188 15.73 -12.02 -3.79
CA LEU A 188 14.98 -12.22 -2.54
C LEU A 188 15.91 -12.40 -1.32
N ALA A 189 17.10 -12.97 -1.54
CA ALA A 189 18.11 -13.24 -0.52
C ALA A 189 19.52 -12.93 -1.08
N PRO A 190 20.19 -11.86 -0.63
CA PRO A 190 21.54 -11.56 -1.08
C PRO A 190 22.54 -12.59 -0.53
N GLY A 191 23.24 -13.31 -1.42
CA GLY A 191 24.52 -13.95 -1.11
C GLY A 191 24.63 -15.48 -1.11
N LEU A 192 23.57 -16.28 -1.32
CA LEU A 192 23.68 -17.75 -1.52
C LEU A 192 22.48 -18.39 -2.29
N ASP A 193 22.85 -19.29 -3.21
CA ASP A 193 22.29 -20.54 -3.76
C ASP A 193 20.78 -20.90 -3.86
N SER A 194 19.79 -20.32 -3.15
CA SER A 194 18.33 -20.58 -3.37
C SER A 194 17.43 -19.93 -2.30
N SER A 195 16.39 -19.18 -2.70
CA SER A 195 15.35 -18.65 -1.81
C SER A 195 14.16 -19.61 -1.56
N ASN A 196 14.07 -20.71 -2.32
CA ASN A 196 13.00 -21.70 -2.26
C ASN A 196 11.55 -21.14 -2.18
N PRO A 197 11.07 -20.34 -3.16
CA PRO A 197 9.73 -19.79 -3.11
C PRO A 197 8.62 -20.84 -3.21
N ALA A 198 7.60 -20.72 -2.37
CA ALA A 198 6.46 -21.63 -2.31
C ALA A 198 5.18 -20.99 -1.73
N SER A 199 4.08 -21.74 -1.75
CA SER A 199 2.77 -21.33 -1.19
C SER A 199 2.22 -20.05 -1.81
N PHE A 200 2.16 -20.01 -3.14
CA PHE A 200 1.74 -18.83 -3.90
C PHE A 200 0.24 -18.60 -3.76
N VAL A 201 -0.14 -17.38 -3.40
CA VAL A 201 -1.52 -16.90 -3.44
C VAL A 201 -1.55 -15.47 -3.97
N THR A 202 -2.55 -15.11 -4.75
CA THR A 202 -2.59 -13.81 -5.44
C THR A 202 -3.88 -13.07 -5.14
N ASN A 203 -3.79 -11.75 -5.06
CA ASN A 203 -4.88 -10.87 -5.48
C ASN A 203 -4.51 -10.33 -6.87
N ASP A 204 -5.44 -9.70 -7.57
CA ASP A 204 -5.33 -9.34 -9.01
C ASP A 204 -3.95 -8.80 -9.45
N GLN A 205 -3.22 -8.07 -8.60
CA GLN A 205 -1.92 -7.45 -8.92
C GLN A 205 -0.75 -7.86 -8.01
N VAL A 206 -1.00 -8.50 -6.88
CA VAL A 206 0.02 -8.84 -5.88
C VAL A 206 0.08 -10.35 -5.68
N LEU A 207 1.28 -10.91 -5.82
CA LEU A 207 1.59 -12.27 -5.42
C LEU A 207 2.11 -12.26 -3.99
N TYR A 208 1.51 -13.06 -3.11
CA TYR A 208 2.03 -13.40 -1.80
C TYR A 208 2.58 -14.82 -1.82
N PHE A 209 3.71 -15.02 -1.17
CA PHE A 209 4.42 -16.30 -1.18
C PHE A 209 5.31 -16.41 0.06
N THR A 210 5.90 -17.57 0.24
CA THR A 210 6.91 -17.81 1.28
C THR A 210 8.26 -18.01 0.62
N ALA A 211 9.31 -17.46 1.20
CA ALA A 211 10.69 -17.63 0.74
C ALA A 211 11.66 -17.50 1.90
N THR A 212 12.87 -18.03 1.72
CA THR A 212 13.90 -18.10 2.76
C THR A 212 14.98 -17.07 2.52
N ASP A 213 15.34 -16.31 3.56
CA ASP A 213 16.54 -15.50 3.58
C ASP A 213 17.52 -15.95 4.68
N PRO A 214 18.84 -15.75 4.51
CA PRO A 214 19.86 -16.24 5.46
C PRO A 214 19.77 -15.64 6.86
N VAL A 215 19.10 -14.49 7.00
CA VAL A 215 19.07 -13.72 8.25
C VAL A 215 17.82 -14.07 9.07
N HIS A 216 16.69 -14.31 8.42
CA HIS A 216 15.39 -14.48 9.08
C HIS A 216 14.81 -15.89 8.89
N GLY A 217 15.37 -16.70 7.99
CA GLY A 217 14.80 -17.99 7.63
C GLY A 217 13.61 -17.83 6.68
N ARG A 218 12.67 -18.77 6.73
CA ARG A 218 11.50 -18.77 5.84
C ARG A 218 10.44 -17.81 6.36
N GLU A 219 10.07 -16.85 5.54
CA GLU A 219 9.14 -15.76 5.87
C GLU A 219 8.09 -15.56 4.77
N ILE A 220 7.10 -14.71 5.02
CA ILE A 220 6.10 -14.29 4.01
C ILE A 220 6.61 -13.08 3.24
N TRP A 221 6.55 -13.18 1.92
CA TRP A 221 6.96 -12.17 0.96
C TRP A 221 5.79 -11.79 0.04
N ARG A 222 5.86 -10.62 -0.56
CA ARG A 222 4.98 -10.19 -1.65
C ARG A 222 5.75 -9.62 -2.82
N VAL A 223 5.26 -9.82 -4.04
CA VAL A 223 5.65 -9.08 -5.25
C VAL A 223 4.45 -8.31 -5.76
N ASP A 224 4.58 -6.99 -5.84
CA ASP A 224 3.62 -6.13 -6.52
C ASP A 224 4.10 -5.89 -7.96
N PHE A 225 3.37 -6.44 -8.92
CA PHE A 225 3.70 -6.36 -10.34
C PHE A 225 3.36 -5.00 -10.96
N SER A 226 2.57 -4.16 -10.28
CA SER A 226 2.33 -2.78 -10.71
C SER A 226 3.48 -1.85 -10.34
N ALA A 227 4.17 -2.15 -9.22
CA ALA A 227 5.28 -1.37 -8.70
C ALA A 227 6.66 -2.00 -8.96
N ALA A 228 6.70 -3.19 -9.57
CA ALA A 228 7.91 -4.02 -9.74
C ALA A 228 8.72 -4.19 -8.44
N ARG A 229 8.02 -4.40 -7.32
CA ARG A 229 8.61 -4.36 -5.97
C ARG A 229 8.41 -5.68 -5.25
N VAL A 230 9.48 -6.18 -4.62
CA VAL A 230 9.44 -7.35 -3.73
C VAL A 230 9.67 -6.93 -2.28
N GLU A 231 8.86 -7.42 -1.35
CA GLU A 231 8.94 -7.07 0.07
C GLU A 231 8.63 -8.26 0.98
N ARG A 232 9.31 -8.34 2.13
CA ARG A 232 8.92 -9.21 3.23
C ARG A 232 7.83 -8.54 4.08
N LEU A 233 6.79 -9.27 4.46
CA LEU A 233 5.61 -8.73 5.17
C LEU A 233 5.63 -8.86 6.68
N SER A 234 6.33 -9.85 7.23
CA SER A 234 6.35 -10.08 8.67
C SER A 234 7.58 -10.87 9.09
N ASP A 235 7.85 -10.81 10.40
CA ASP A 235 8.65 -11.75 11.16
C ASP A 235 7.68 -12.33 12.19
N ILE A 236 7.21 -13.55 11.93
CA ILE A 236 6.10 -14.17 12.69
C ILE A 236 6.60 -14.74 14.04
N GLY A 237 7.92 -14.79 14.27
CA GLY A 237 8.51 -15.26 15.53
C GLY A 237 9.35 -14.19 16.20
N PRO A 238 8.90 -13.50 17.26
CA PRO A 238 9.79 -12.65 18.06
C PRO A 238 10.86 -13.52 18.75
N GLY A 239 12.05 -13.66 18.14
CA GLY A 239 13.15 -14.46 18.67
C GLY A 239 14.08 -15.06 17.62
N SER A 240 14.83 -16.09 17.98
CA SER A 240 15.81 -16.79 17.12
C SER A 240 15.26 -18.04 16.44
N THR A 241 13.94 -18.22 16.42
CA THR A 241 13.29 -19.44 15.89
C THR A 241 12.41 -19.04 14.70
N PRO A 242 12.71 -19.49 13.47
CA PRO A 242 11.92 -19.13 12.30
C PRO A 242 10.46 -19.59 12.45
N GLY A 243 9.51 -18.72 12.13
CA GLY A 243 8.08 -19.04 12.25
C GLY A 243 7.57 -20.09 11.25
N HIS A 244 8.37 -20.38 10.21
CA HIS A 244 8.10 -21.35 9.14
C HIS A 244 6.66 -21.25 8.56
N PRO A 245 6.25 -20.08 8.04
CA PRO A 245 4.95 -19.93 7.41
C PRO A 245 4.81 -20.91 6.24
N THR A 246 3.64 -21.54 6.18
CA THR A 246 3.21 -22.54 5.19
C THR A 246 1.74 -22.31 4.86
N GLU A 247 1.27 -22.88 3.75
CA GLU A 247 -0.17 -22.96 3.46
C GLU A 247 -0.88 -21.60 3.48
N LEU A 248 -0.37 -20.66 2.67
CA LEU A 248 -1.00 -19.34 2.54
C LEU A 248 -2.39 -19.47 1.92
N ALA A 249 -3.34 -18.66 2.39
CA ALA A 249 -4.66 -18.51 1.81
C ALA A 249 -5.13 -17.05 1.97
N LEU A 250 -5.82 -16.52 0.96
CA LEU A 250 -6.44 -15.20 1.03
C LEU A 250 -7.92 -15.32 1.41
N ALA A 251 -8.35 -14.54 2.40
CA ALA A 251 -9.73 -14.39 2.82
C ALA A 251 -10.09 -12.89 2.85
N GLY A 252 -10.52 -12.36 1.71
CA GLY A 252 -10.65 -10.92 1.51
C GLY A 252 -9.30 -10.23 1.71
N ASP A 253 -9.25 -9.25 2.60
CA ASP A 253 -8.05 -8.46 2.93
C ASP A 253 -7.23 -9.07 4.07
N THR A 254 -7.30 -10.39 4.26
CA THR A 254 -6.56 -11.11 5.30
C THR A 254 -5.83 -12.30 4.70
N LEU A 255 -4.53 -12.39 4.95
CA LEU A 255 -3.71 -13.54 4.64
C LEU A 255 -3.74 -14.50 5.82
N LEU A 256 -4.31 -15.69 5.61
CA LEU A 256 -4.29 -16.80 6.55
C LEU A 256 -3.09 -17.69 6.23
N PHE A 257 -2.43 -18.23 7.26
CA PHE A 257 -1.30 -19.12 7.07
C PHE A 257 -1.05 -19.98 8.31
N ARG A 258 -0.38 -21.12 8.12
CA ARG A 258 0.10 -21.97 9.21
C ARG A 258 1.52 -21.56 9.60
N ALA A 259 1.75 -21.27 10.87
CA ALA A 259 3.07 -20.94 11.42
C ALA A 259 3.24 -21.42 12.87
N ASP A 260 4.48 -21.58 13.32
CA ASP A 260 4.87 -22.04 14.65
C ASP A 260 5.75 -20.99 15.34
N ASP A 261 5.27 -20.40 16.43
CA ASP A 261 6.00 -19.38 17.18
C ASP A 261 7.00 -19.96 18.20
N GLY A 262 7.18 -21.29 18.21
CA GLY A 262 8.04 -22.01 19.14
C GLY A 262 7.50 -22.12 20.56
N ILE A 263 6.31 -21.58 20.85
CA ILE A 263 5.65 -21.61 22.16
C ILE A 263 4.36 -22.41 22.11
N HIS A 264 3.54 -22.17 21.08
CA HIS A 264 2.21 -22.76 20.92
C HIS A 264 2.18 -23.91 19.91
N GLY A 265 3.30 -24.18 19.23
CA GLY A 265 3.32 -25.11 18.12
C GLY A 265 2.70 -24.51 16.85
N ALA A 266 2.49 -25.34 15.83
CA ALA A 266 1.94 -24.87 14.57
C ALA A 266 0.43 -24.59 14.65
N GLU A 267 0.07 -23.33 14.46
CA GLU A 267 -1.30 -22.80 14.53
C GLU A 267 -1.69 -22.05 13.25
N VAL A 268 -2.98 -21.72 13.11
CA VAL A 268 -3.47 -20.84 12.05
C VAL A 268 -3.36 -19.38 12.50
N TRP A 269 -2.67 -18.59 11.71
CA TRP A 269 -2.44 -17.16 11.91
C TRP A 269 -3.17 -16.35 10.85
N ALA A 270 -3.51 -15.11 11.21
CA ALA A 270 -4.15 -14.15 10.32
C ALA A 270 -3.34 -12.86 10.29
N LEU A 271 -2.90 -12.45 9.10
CA LEU A 271 -2.25 -11.18 8.83
C LEU A 271 -3.20 -10.31 8.00
N PRO A 272 -3.75 -9.23 8.57
CA PRO A 272 -4.48 -8.23 7.79
C PRO A 272 -3.57 -7.63 6.71
N LEU A 273 -3.94 -7.84 5.45
CA LEU A 273 -3.30 -7.23 4.30
C LEU A 273 -3.95 -5.87 4.12
N ALA A 274 -3.29 -4.78 4.50
CA ALA A 274 -3.90 -3.47 4.35
C ALA A 274 -4.13 -3.08 2.86
N THR A 275 -5.31 -3.36 2.35
CA THR A 275 -5.84 -2.80 1.10
C THR A 275 -6.62 -1.54 1.50
N GLY A 276 -5.92 -0.53 2.01
CA GLY A 276 -6.58 0.52 2.76
C GLY A 276 -6.38 1.89 2.15
N THR A 277 -7.26 2.30 1.23
CA THR A 277 -7.58 3.72 1.10
C THR A 277 -7.83 4.29 2.49
N CYS A 278 -7.17 5.39 2.86
CA CYS A 278 -7.31 5.98 4.19
C CYS A 278 -8.79 6.20 4.54
N THR A 279 -9.22 5.73 5.70
CA THR A 279 -10.60 5.93 6.21
C THR A 279 -10.58 7.01 7.29
N PRO A 280 -11.26 8.17 7.09
CA PRO A 280 -11.27 9.24 8.07
C PRO A 280 -11.87 8.79 9.41
N SER A 281 -11.24 9.19 10.50
CA SER A 281 -11.72 8.95 11.86
C SER A 281 -11.37 10.15 12.74
N PRO A 282 -11.88 10.25 13.99
CA PRO A 282 -11.43 11.27 14.91
C PRO A 282 -9.91 11.28 15.13
N ARG A 283 -9.18 10.19 14.88
CA ARG A 283 -7.71 10.14 15.01
C ARG A 283 -6.97 10.20 13.68
N THR A 284 -7.67 9.98 12.58
CA THR A 284 -7.09 9.68 11.28
C THR A 284 -7.50 10.75 10.27
N LEU A 285 -6.53 11.54 9.83
CA LEU A 285 -6.70 12.50 8.75
C LEU A 285 -6.32 11.83 7.44
N CYS A 286 -7.18 11.94 6.43
CA CYS A 286 -6.96 11.39 5.10
C CYS A 286 -6.86 12.53 4.08
N LEU A 287 -5.73 12.62 3.40
CA LEU A 287 -5.43 13.67 2.42
C LEU A 287 -5.19 13.06 1.05
N ASP A 288 -5.31 13.90 0.01
CA ASP A 288 -5.08 13.55 -1.40
C ASP A 288 -5.89 12.33 -1.85
N GLY A 289 -7.22 12.43 -1.72
CA GLY A 289 -8.12 11.33 -2.10
C GLY A 289 -7.98 10.07 -1.24
N GLY A 290 -7.36 10.18 -0.07
CA GLY A 290 -7.10 9.05 0.83
C GLY A 290 -5.77 8.36 0.59
N ARG A 291 -4.91 8.90 -0.29
CA ARG A 291 -3.55 8.40 -0.48
C ARG A 291 -2.71 8.56 0.78
N PHE A 292 -2.81 9.68 1.49
CA PHE A 292 -2.01 9.91 2.70
C PHE A 292 -2.87 9.83 3.95
N GLN A 293 -2.47 8.93 4.86
CA GLN A 293 -3.03 8.78 6.19
C GLN A 293 -2.12 9.46 7.22
N LEU A 294 -2.68 10.34 8.03
CA LEU A 294 -1.97 11.07 9.07
C LEU A 294 -2.61 10.85 10.43
N GLU A 295 -1.78 10.63 11.44
CA GLU A 295 -2.18 10.53 12.85
C GLU A 295 -1.22 11.35 13.71
N ALA A 296 -1.75 11.98 14.77
CA ALA A 296 -0.96 12.78 15.70
C ALA A 296 -0.91 12.12 17.08
N SER A 297 0.26 12.12 17.70
CA SER A 297 0.45 11.76 19.10
C SER A 297 1.15 12.89 19.85
N TRP A 298 0.75 13.23 21.07
CA TRP A 298 1.32 14.31 21.87
C TRP A 298 1.78 13.84 23.24
N ALA A 299 2.74 14.56 23.82
CA ALA A 299 3.20 14.44 25.20
C ALA A 299 3.35 15.83 25.83
N ASP A 300 2.73 16.03 27.00
CA ASP A 300 2.79 17.27 27.75
C ASP A 300 4.04 17.35 28.66
N PHE A 301 4.29 18.54 29.20
CA PHE A 301 5.45 18.80 30.07
C PHE A 301 5.40 18.11 31.44
N SER A 302 4.25 17.52 31.80
CA SER A 302 4.03 16.80 33.06
C SER A 302 4.13 15.28 32.88
N GLY A 303 4.43 14.80 31.67
CA GLY A 303 4.52 13.38 31.32
C GLY A 303 3.18 12.74 30.96
N GLY A 304 2.11 13.52 30.80
CA GLY A 304 0.86 13.06 30.19
C GLY A 304 1.03 12.89 28.68
N SER A 305 0.29 11.97 28.08
CA SER A 305 0.33 11.74 26.63
C SER A 305 -1.03 11.31 26.09
N GLY A 306 -1.21 11.47 24.79
CA GLY A 306 -2.43 11.08 24.11
C GLY A 306 -2.35 11.21 22.60
N ASP A 307 -3.49 10.96 21.96
CA ASP A 307 -3.66 11.11 20.51
C ASP A 307 -4.27 12.47 20.20
N GLY A 308 -3.89 13.06 19.08
CA GLY A 308 -4.54 14.25 18.54
C GLY A 308 -5.83 13.89 17.82
N THR A 309 -6.77 14.84 17.80
CA THR A 309 -8.02 14.69 17.05
C THR A 309 -7.92 15.38 15.69
N ALA A 310 -8.13 14.62 14.62
CA ALA A 310 -8.06 15.04 13.23
C ALA A 310 -9.29 15.83 12.78
N VAL A 311 -9.08 16.90 12.01
CA VAL A 311 -10.13 17.64 11.31
C VAL A 311 -9.68 17.96 9.88
N PRO A 312 -10.40 17.50 8.84
CA PRO A 312 -10.11 17.86 7.46
C PRO A 312 -10.52 19.31 7.16
N LEU A 313 -9.72 20.03 6.36
CA LEU A 313 -10.01 21.40 5.90
C LEU A 313 -10.32 21.44 4.41
N THR A 314 -9.40 20.92 3.61
CA THR A 314 -9.46 20.84 2.14
C THR A 314 -9.07 19.43 1.73
N ALA A 315 -9.02 19.15 0.42
CA ALA A 315 -8.59 17.83 -0.06
C ALA A 315 -7.13 17.51 0.28
N ASP A 316 -6.28 18.53 0.42
CA ASP A 316 -4.84 18.42 0.64
C ASP A 316 -4.40 18.88 2.04
N THR A 317 -5.28 19.51 2.84
CA THR A 317 -4.94 20.14 4.12
C THR A 317 -5.91 19.71 5.23
N GLY A 318 -5.38 19.49 6.43
CA GLY A 318 -6.15 19.32 7.66
C GLY A 318 -5.35 19.73 8.90
N TYR A 319 -5.96 19.62 10.07
CA TYR A 319 -5.32 19.98 11.33
C TYR A 319 -5.64 19.00 12.46
N PHE A 320 -4.86 19.11 13.55
CA PHE A 320 -5.10 18.39 14.79
C PHE A 320 -5.24 19.35 15.97
N TRP A 321 -6.12 18.98 16.90
CA TRP A 321 -6.21 19.56 18.23
C TRP A 321 -5.95 18.49 19.31
N PHE A 322 -5.39 18.87 20.45
CA PHE A 322 -4.98 17.92 21.50
C PHE A 322 -5.87 18.00 22.75
N PHE A 323 -6.18 19.21 23.21
CA PHE A 323 -6.83 19.44 24.51
C PHE A 323 -8.24 20.02 24.38
N ASP A 324 -8.42 20.94 23.42
CA ASP A 324 -9.67 21.67 23.22
C ASP A 324 -9.94 21.79 21.71
N PRO A 325 -11.12 21.39 21.22
CA PRO A 325 -11.48 21.49 19.80
C PRO A 325 -11.48 22.93 19.24
N ALA A 326 -11.53 23.96 20.09
CA ALA A 326 -11.41 25.35 19.67
C ALA A 326 -9.97 25.78 19.37
N ASN A 327 -8.97 25.01 19.84
CA ASN A 327 -7.55 25.32 19.80
C ASN A 327 -6.79 24.37 18.86
N VAL A 328 -6.41 24.87 17.69
CA VAL A 328 -5.56 24.13 16.76
C VAL A 328 -4.13 24.07 17.29
N GLU A 329 -3.54 22.88 17.27
CA GLU A 329 -2.18 22.64 17.79
C GLU A 329 -1.17 22.42 16.67
N THR A 330 -1.61 21.79 15.57
CA THR A 330 -0.79 21.63 14.36
C THR A 330 -1.68 21.57 13.13
N VAL A 331 -1.21 22.15 12.02
CA VAL A 331 -1.83 22.06 10.70
C VAL A 331 -0.88 21.36 9.75
N THR A 332 -1.39 20.59 8.80
CA THR A 332 -0.57 19.87 7.83
C THR A 332 -1.22 19.82 6.47
N LYS A 333 -0.41 19.85 5.41
CA LYS A 333 -0.85 19.62 4.04
C LYS A 333 0.11 18.71 3.29
N VAL A 334 -0.45 17.92 2.36
CA VAL A 334 0.30 17.09 1.41
C VAL A 334 -0.02 17.56 0.01
N LEU A 335 1.00 17.94 -0.77
CA LEU A 335 0.84 18.43 -2.13
C LEU A 335 1.47 17.47 -3.15
N ASP A 336 0.81 17.31 -4.29
CA ASP A 336 1.37 16.64 -5.47
C ASP A 336 2.42 17.55 -6.13
N GLY A 337 3.69 17.22 -5.91
CA GLY A 337 4.85 17.86 -6.53
C GLY A 337 5.48 17.04 -7.66
N LEU A 338 4.78 16.01 -8.17
CA LEU A 338 5.34 15.08 -9.16
C LEU A 338 5.82 15.80 -10.41
N GLY A 339 5.05 16.79 -10.89
CA GLY A 339 5.40 17.61 -12.04
C GLY A 339 6.60 18.55 -11.83
N VAL A 340 7.11 18.68 -10.61
CA VAL A 340 8.22 19.59 -10.26
C VAL A 340 9.50 18.84 -9.96
N ASN A 341 9.48 17.85 -9.06
CA ASN A 341 10.65 17.08 -8.65
C ASN A 341 10.37 15.59 -8.44
N ASP A 342 9.26 15.06 -8.97
CA ASP A 342 8.87 13.65 -8.81
C ASP A 342 8.69 13.22 -7.35
N ARG A 343 8.15 14.13 -6.52
CA ARG A 343 7.89 13.89 -5.09
C ARG A 343 6.53 14.43 -4.68
N TYR A 344 5.93 13.76 -3.70
CA TYR A 344 4.89 14.34 -2.86
C TYR A 344 5.54 15.12 -1.74
N TRP A 345 4.98 16.30 -1.45
CA TRP A 345 5.54 17.24 -0.49
C TRP A 345 4.68 17.26 0.76
N LEU A 346 5.30 17.24 1.94
CA LEU A 346 4.61 17.43 3.21
C LEU A 346 5.00 18.79 3.80
N PHE A 347 3.99 19.55 4.22
CA PHE A 347 4.20 20.73 5.03
C PHE A 347 3.42 20.58 6.33
N TYR A 348 4.01 20.99 7.45
CA TYR A 348 3.24 21.15 8.68
C TYR A 348 3.68 22.39 9.46
N GLY A 349 2.68 23.08 10.01
CA GLY A 349 2.80 24.30 10.80
C GLY A 349 2.52 24.03 12.28
N ALA A 350 3.44 24.44 13.16
CA ALA A 350 3.33 24.25 14.60
C ALA A 350 2.66 25.46 15.28
N LEU A 351 1.57 25.21 16.00
CA LEU A 351 0.86 26.20 16.83
C LEU A 351 0.97 25.91 18.33
N SER A 352 1.73 24.87 18.68
CA SER A 352 1.96 24.39 20.04
C SER A 352 3.44 24.21 20.30
N ASN A 353 3.86 24.47 21.54
CA ASN A 353 5.18 24.07 22.03
C ASN A 353 5.16 22.72 22.77
N VAL A 354 4.01 22.04 22.81
CA VAL A 354 3.89 20.67 23.30
C VAL A 354 4.69 19.73 22.41
N GLU A 355 5.24 18.66 22.96
CA GLU A 355 5.86 17.61 22.15
C GLU A 355 4.77 16.89 21.37
N TYR A 356 4.93 16.76 20.06
CA TYR A 356 4.05 15.91 19.27
C TYR A 356 4.75 15.33 18.06
N ALA A 357 4.20 14.24 17.55
CA ALA A 357 4.63 13.64 16.30
C ALA A 357 3.44 13.47 15.35
N LEU A 358 3.69 13.73 14.07
CA LEU A 358 2.80 13.40 12.96
C LEU A 358 3.34 12.17 12.25
N ASP A 359 2.60 11.08 12.34
CA ASP A 359 2.87 9.84 11.64
C ASP A 359 2.11 9.87 10.30
N VAL A 360 2.84 9.96 9.19
CA VAL A 360 2.30 10.07 7.83
C VAL A 360 2.60 8.78 7.07
N THR A 361 1.56 8.11 6.59
CA THR A 361 1.64 6.88 5.80
C THR A 361 1.10 7.13 4.41
N ASP A 362 1.92 6.89 3.38
CA ASP A 362 1.44 6.76 2.01
C ASP A 362 0.76 5.38 1.89
N THR A 363 -0.55 5.36 1.73
CA THR A 363 -1.35 4.14 1.62
C THR A 363 -1.10 3.36 0.33
N ALA A 364 -0.59 4.03 -0.71
CA ALA A 364 -0.23 3.37 -1.97
C ALA A 364 1.11 2.62 -1.82
N THR A 365 2.13 3.28 -1.25
CA THR A 365 3.50 2.71 -1.17
C THR A 365 3.82 2.04 0.17
N ARG A 366 2.97 2.27 1.18
CA ARG A 366 3.12 1.89 2.60
C ARG A 366 4.31 2.51 3.32
N VAL A 367 4.98 3.47 2.69
CA VAL A 367 6.05 4.22 3.33
C VAL A 367 5.46 5.07 4.44
N LYS A 368 6.04 4.96 5.64
CA LYS A 368 5.69 5.78 6.79
C LYS A 368 6.85 6.72 7.13
N LYS A 369 6.56 8.01 7.28
CA LYS A 369 7.45 9.01 7.85
C LYS A 369 6.84 9.61 9.12
N ARG A 370 7.68 9.82 10.13
CA ARG A 370 7.32 10.45 11.41
C ARG A 370 7.94 11.84 11.48
N TYR A 371 7.13 12.85 11.71
CA TYR A 371 7.58 14.24 11.84
C TYR A 371 7.43 14.68 13.29
N LEU A 372 8.54 14.94 13.96
CA LEU A 372 8.58 15.28 15.39
C LEU A 372 8.73 16.79 15.59
N ASN A 373 7.84 17.36 16.41
CA ASN A 373 8.02 18.66 17.06
C ASN A 373 8.54 18.43 18.48
N PRO A 374 9.81 18.79 18.79
CA PRO A 374 10.36 18.61 20.13
C PRO A 374 9.65 19.48 21.19
N PRO A 375 9.66 19.09 22.48
CA PRO A 375 9.08 19.90 23.54
C PRO A 375 9.74 21.28 23.61
N GLY A 376 8.91 22.30 23.79
CA GLY A 376 9.33 23.70 23.87
C GLY A 376 9.56 24.40 22.53
N ARG A 377 9.34 23.74 21.39
CA ARG A 377 9.60 24.28 20.05
C ARG A 377 8.31 24.55 19.27
N TYR A 378 8.32 25.56 18.42
CA TYR A 378 7.33 25.78 17.35
C TYR A 378 7.98 25.45 16.00
N ALA A 379 8.21 24.16 15.74
CA ALA A 379 8.98 23.72 14.59
C ALA A 379 8.06 23.43 13.40
N SER A 380 8.20 24.19 12.31
CA SER A 380 7.47 23.97 11.07
C SER A 380 8.41 23.53 9.97
N ILE A 381 7.93 22.69 9.07
CA ILE A 381 8.75 22.11 8.02
C ILE A 381 7.99 22.10 6.69
N GLY A 382 8.76 22.28 5.62
CA GLY A 382 8.38 21.84 4.29
C GLY A 382 9.37 20.78 3.83
N ASP A 383 8.92 19.53 3.79
CA ASP A 383 9.65 18.40 3.22
C ASP A 383 9.18 18.20 1.78
N THR A 384 9.89 18.82 0.84
CA THR A 384 9.63 18.69 -0.60
C THR A 384 10.17 17.39 -1.20
N ASP A 385 10.75 16.52 -0.37
CA ASP A 385 11.19 15.16 -0.72
C ASP A 385 10.47 14.12 0.18
N ALA A 386 9.23 14.42 0.59
CA ALA A 386 8.51 13.64 1.61
C ALA A 386 8.23 12.21 1.15
N PHE A 387 7.61 12.01 0.00
CA PHE A 387 7.35 10.66 -0.52
C PHE A 387 7.63 10.59 -2.01
N SER A 388 8.21 9.50 -2.47
CA SER A 388 8.32 9.20 -3.89
C SER A 388 7.10 8.41 -4.36
N PRO A 389 6.69 8.53 -5.63
CA PRO A 389 5.55 7.77 -6.16
C PRO A 389 5.75 6.24 -6.11
N ASP A 390 7.01 5.77 -6.12
CA ASP A 390 7.41 4.36 -6.09
C ASP A 390 7.74 3.81 -4.68
N GLY A 391 7.69 4.66 -3.64
CA GLY A 391 8.02 4.26 -2.27
C GLY A 391 9.50 4.09 -1.96
N MET A 392 10.41 4.45 -2.88
CA MET A 392 11.84 4.51 -2.59
C MET A 392 12.16 5.65 -1.60
N LEU A 393 12.45 5.28 -0.36
CA LEU A 393 13.06 6.18 0.60
C LEU A 393 14.51 6.48 0.18
N THR A 394 14.89 7.75 0.08
CA THR A 394 16.29 8.15 -0.15
C THR A 394 17.18 7.54 0.92
N ALA A 395 18.28 6.89 0.53
CA ALA A 395 19.21 6.24 1.45
C ALA A 395 19.77 7.22 2.50
N GLY A 396 19.31 7.08 3.75
CA GLY A 396 19.76 7.83 4.91
C GLY A 396 19.10 7.28 6.19
N PRO A 397 19.72 7.42 7.38
CA PRO A 397 19.19 6.83 8.60
C PRO A 397 18.00 7.66 9.12
N THR A 398 16.92 6.93 9.39
CA THR A 398 15.67 7.28 10.09
C THR A 398 14.53 7.89 9.26
N ASN A 399 13.40 7.18 9.26
CA ASN A 399 12.07 7.64 8.83
C ASN A 399 11.50 8.75 9.74
N THR A 400 12.35 9.39 10.55
CA THR A 400 11.97 10.38 11.55
C THR A 400 12.60 11.71 11.18
N VAL A 401 11.77 12.68 10.84
CA VAL A 401 12.18 14.05 10.57
C VAL A 401 11.96 14.86 11.84
N VAL A 402 13.05 15.29 12.49
CA VAL A 402 12.97 16.19 13.64
C VAL A 402 13.00 17.62 13.12
N ALA A 403 11.91 18.35 13.31
CA ALA A 403 11.83 19.71 12.79
C ALA A 403 12.75 20.66 13.58
N SER A 404 13.57 21.43 12.86
CA SER A 404 14.49 22.42 13.42
C SER A 404 13.80 23.79 13.59
N GLY A 405 12.96 23.91 14.62
CA GLY A 405 12.35 25.18 15.00
C GLY A 405 13.33 26.09 15.74
N THR A 406 13.27 27.41 15.50
CA THR A 406 13.98 28.39 16.33
C THR A 406 13.28 28.55 17.70
N ASP A 407 14.04 28.62 18.79
CA ASP A 407 13.57 29.26 20.06
C ASP A 407 13.39 30.79 19.89
N GLY A 408 13.81 31.30 18.72
CA GLY A 408 14.06 32.71 18.47
C GLY A 408 12.79 33.52 18.45
N SER A 409 12.74 34.53 19.33
CA SER A 409 11.76 35.60 19.31
C SER A 409 11.55 36.13 17.88
N PRO A 410 10.30 36.42 17.49
CA PRO A 410 9.97 36.95 16.18
C PRO A 410 10.84 38.18 15.85
N THR A 411 11.13 38.40 14.57
CA THR A 411 11.53 39.75 14.13
C THR A 411 10.27 40.61 14.16
N ILE A 412 9.93 41.12 15.35
CA ILE A 412 8.82 42.04 15.55
C ILE A 412 9.24 43.36 14.90
N LEU A 413 8.68 43.66 13.74
CA LEU A 413 8.91 44.94 13.05
C LEU A 413 8.02 46.03 13.67
N VAL A 414 8.42 46.47 14.88
CA VAL A 414 8.05 47.72 15.58
C VAL A 414 6.58 47.88 16.04
N ASP A 415 6.45 48.18 17.34
CA ASP A 415 5.31 48.80 18.01
C ASP A 415 4.97 50.15 17.37
N ARG A 416 3.90 50.24 16.58
CA ARG A 416 3.22 51.52 16.36
C ARG A 416 1.89 51.50 17.09
N ILE A 417 1.86 52.19 18.24
CA ILE A 417 0.62 52.76 18.76
C ILE A 417 0.34 53.99 17.89
N ASP A 418 -0.03 53.78 16.61
CA ASP A 418 -0.75 54.84 15.93
C ASP A 418 -2.11 54.90 16.65
N GLU A 419 -2.52 56.09 17.12
CA GLU A 419 -3.85 56.35 17.68
C GLU A 419 -4.93 56.11 16.60
N LEU A 420 -5.11 54.87 16.15
CA LEU A 420 -6.28 54.46 15.40
C LEU A 420 -7.43 54.47 16.39
N ALA A 421 -8.38 55.38 16.17
CA ALA A 421 -9.58 55.51 16.97
C ALA A 421 -10.20 54.12 17.19
N ALA A 422 -10.29 53.70 18.47
CA ALA A 422 -10.90 52.44 18.86
C ALA A 422 -12.27 52.31 18.19
N SER A 423 -12.39 51.39 17.22
CA SER A 423 -13.62 51.18 16.46
C SER A 423 -14.64 50.33 17.23
N GLY A 424 -14.23 49.75 18.36
CA GLY A 424 -15.09 49.06 19.32
C GLY A 424 -15.45 47.62 18.94
N THR A 425 -15.46 47.25 17.65
CA THR A 425 -15.73 45.89 17.18
C THR A 425 -15.14 45.61 15.80
N CYS A 426 -14.45 44.48 15.63
CA CYS A 426 -14.00 43.99 14.33
C CYS A 426 -15.17 43.47 13.49
N THR A 427 -15.21 43.83 12.19
CA THR A 427 -16.13 43.26 11.21
C THR A 427 -15.36 42.36 10.24
N ALA A 428 -15.74 41.08 10.17
CA ALA A 428 -15.07 40.11 9.31
C ALA A 428 -15.29 40.44 7.83
N SER A 429 -14.30 40.17 7.00
CA SER A 429 -14.38 40.35 5.56
C SER A 429 -13.52 39.29 4.86
N GLU A 430 -13.57 39.25 3.53
CA GLU A 430 -12.75 38.35 2.73
C GLU A 430 -11.25 38.47 3.05
N THR A 431 -10.76 39.63 3.50
CA THR A 431 -9.33 39.83 3.81
C THR A 431 -9.05 40.02 5.30
N ARG A 432 -10.04 39.84 6.18
CA ARG A 432 -9.92 40.16 7.61
C ARG A 432 -10.59 39.13 8.51
N LEU A 433 -9.80 38.50 9.37
CA LEU A 433 -10.28 37.70 10.48
C LEU A 433 -10.66 38.58 11.66
N CYS A 434 -11.70 38.18 12.38
CA CYS A 434 -12.11 38.78 13.64
C CYS A 434 -12.15 37.70 14.72
N LEU A 435 -11.16 37.73 15.62
CA LEU A 435 -10.94 36.70 16.64
C LEU A 435 -11.24 37.25 18.05
N GLN A 436 -11.42 36.35 19.02
CA GLN A 436 -11.82 36.66 20.40
C GLN A 436 -13.07 37.56 20.42
N GLN A 437 -14.17 37.05 19.85
CA GLN A 437 -15.45 37.76 19.77
C GLN A 437 -15.36 39.14 19.08
N GLY A 438 -14.46 39.26 18.10
CA GLY A 438 -14.25 40.48 17.34
C GLY A 438 -13.37 41.53 18.03
N ARG A 439 -12.65 41.16 19.08
CA ARG A 439 -11.64 42.04 19.68
C ARG A 439 -10.42 42.21 18.79
N PHE A 440 -9.92 41.15 18.18
CA PHE A 440 -8.70 41.20 17.37
C PHE A 440 -9.03 41.11 15.88
N ALA A 441 -8.61 42.12 15.13
CA ALA A 441 -8.63 42.10 13.67
C ALA A 441 -7.28 41.58 13.17
N VAL A 442 -7.30 40.63 12.23
CA VAL A 442 -6.08 40.06 11.64
C VAL A 442 -6.14 40.13 10.13
N GLU A 443 -5.04 40.55 9.52
CA GLU A 443 -4.87 40.65 8.07
C GLU A 443 -3.49 40.10 7.68
N ALA A 444 -3.38 39.56 6.47
CA ALA A 444 -2.14 39.04 5.92
C ALA A 444 -1.80 39.75 4.61
N ALA A 445 -0.58 40.26 4.48
CA ALA A 445 -0.04 40.75 3.21
C ALA A 445 1.13 39.88 2.78
N TRP A 446 1.19 39.47 1.51
CA TRP A 446 2.21 38.56 0.99
C TRP A 446 3.02 39.16 -0.15
N ARG A 447 4.23 38.63 -0.34
CA ARG A 447 5.09 38.88 -1.49
C ARG A 447 5.66 37.55 -2.01
N ASP A 448 5.45 37.25 -3.28
CA ASP A 448 5.98 36.02 -3.90
C ASP A 448 7.47 36.14 -4.28
N PHE A 449 8.06 35.06 -4.77
CA PHE A 449 9.47 35.00 -5.17
C PHE A 449 9.81 35.84 -6.40
N GLN A 450 8.79 36.26 -7.16
CA GLN A 450 8.91 37.14 -8.32
C GLN A 450 8.74 38.63 -7.95
N GLY A 451 8.39 38.91 -6.69
CA GLY A 451 8.19 40.25 -6.15
C GLY A 451 6.78 40.81 -6.34
N ASN A 452 5.81 39.99 -6.81
CA ASN A 452 4.40 40.39 -6.81
C ASN A 452 3.88 40.40 -5.37
N THR A 453 2.89 41.25 -5.10
CA THR A 453 2.32 41.41 -3.76
C THR A 453 0.81 41.29 -3.77
N GLY A 454 0.23 40.80 -2.67
CA GLY A 454 -1.21 40.73 -2.49
C GLY A 454 -1.63 40.70 -1.03
N ILE A 455 -2.94 40.59 -0.81
CA ILE A 455 -3.55 40.42 0.52
C ILE A 455 -4.09 38.99 0.58
N GLY A 456 -3.89 38.32 1.71
CA GLY A 456 -4.41 36.98 1.95
C GLY A 456 -5.91 37.01 2.19
N THR A 457 -6.58 35.95 1.76
CA THR A 457 -8.01 35.76 2.00
C THR A 457 -8.21 35.03 3.33
N ALA A 458 -9.01 35.62 4.21
CA ALA A 458 -9.30 35.18 5.56
C ALA A 458 -10.43 34.13 5.60
N VAL A 459 -10.21 33.05 6.35
CA VAL A 459 -11.24 32.05 6.66
C VAL A 459 -11.28 31.78 8.18
N PRO A 460 -12.40 32.09 8.86
CA PRO A 460 -12.54 31.81 10.29
C PRO A 460 -12.77 30.30 10.55
N LEU A 461 -12.15 29.76 11.61
CA LEU A 461 -12.31 28.37 12.03
C LEU A 461 -13.03 28.23 13.37
N SER A 462 -12.66 29.05 14.35
CA SER A 462 -13.30 29.11 15.65
C SER A 462 -13.39 30.57 16.12
N ALA A 463 -13.87 30.79 17.35
CA ALA A 463 -13.86 32.13 17.94
C ALA A 463 -12.45 32.73 18.01
N ASP A 464 -11.43 31.86 18.11
CA ASP A 464 -10.07 32.25 18.48
C ASP A 464 -9.04 31.89 17.40
N THR A 465 -9.44 31.10 16.39
CA THR A 465 -8.56 30.59 15.33
C THR A 465 -9.11 30.88 13.94
N GLY A 466 -8.23 31.19 12.99
CA GLY A 466 -8.54 31.27 11.56
C GLY A 466 -7.29 31.11 10.69
N TYR A 467 -7.46 31.03 9.38
CA TYR A 467 -6.35 30.87 8.44
C TYR A 467 -6.44 31.83 7.26
N PHE A 468 -5.32 31.92 6.52
CA PHE A 468 -5.23 32.62 5.25
C PHE A 468 -4.73 31.70 4.14
N TRP A 469 -5.27 31.90 2.95
CA TRP A 469 -4.70 31.44 1.68
C TRP A 469 -4.31 32.65 0.82
N PHE A 470 -3.30 32.50 -0.02
CA PHE A 470 -2.74 33.63 -0.82
C PHE A 470 -3.08 33.55 -2.30
N PHE A 471 -3.06 32.34 -2.87
CA PHE A 471 -3.14 32.14 -4.33
C PHE A 471 -4.42 31.42 -4.76
N TRP A 472 -4.84 30.40 -4.02
CA TRP A 472 -6.11 29.70 -4.24
C TRP A 472 -6.62 29.09 -2.93
N ASP A 473 -7.94 28.92 -2.85
CA ASP A 473 -8.68 28.56 -1.63
C ASP A 473 -8.37 27.16 -1.07
N ALA A 474 -7.93 26.23 -1.91
CA ALA A 474 -7.52 24.90 -1.47
C ALA A 474 -6.17 24.88 -0.73
N ASN A 475 -5.27 25.85 -0.96
CA ASN A 475 -3.90 25.83 -0.41
C ASN A 475 -3.75 26.83 0.74
N VAL A 476 -3.84 26.31 1.97
CA VAL A 476 -3.64 27.08 3.20
C VAL A 476 -2.16 27.44 3.36
N GLU A 477 -1.88 28.72 3.61
CA GLU A 477 -0.51 29.26 3.68
C GLU A 477 -0.08 29.58 5.12
N VAL A 478 -1.03 30.01 5.96
CA VAL A 478 -0.79 30.29 7.37
C VAL A 478 -2.07 30.15 8.17
N ILE A 479 -1.98 29.54 9.34
CA ILE A 479 -3.05 29.48 10.34
C ILE A 479 -2.60 30.21 11.60
N LEU A 480 -3.51 30.89 12.29
CA LEU A 480 -3.19 31.58 13.53
C LEU A 480 -4.30 31.47 14.57
N LYS A 481 -3.93 31.66 15.83
CA LYS A 481 -4.86 31.80 16.95
C LYS A 481 -4.48 32.97 17.86
N VAL A 482 -5.48 33.62 18.44
CA VAL A 482 -5.32 34.63 19.49
C VAL A 482 -6.03 34.11 20.73
N LEU A 483 -5.28 33.93 21.82
CA LEU A 483 -5.79 33.34 23.07
C LEU A 483 -5.81 34.36 24.20
N ASP A 484 -6.83 34.27 25.07
CA ASP A 484 -6.89 35.03 26.32
C ASP A 484 -5.99 34.41 27.38
N GLY A 485 -4.71 34.76 27.33
CA GLY A 485 -3.68 34.36 28.30
C GLY A 485 -3.65 35.18 29.58
N ARG A 486 -4.57 36.13 29.75
CA ARG A 486 -4.55 37.06 30.90
C ARG A 486 -4.60 36.36 32.26
N PRO A 487 -5.33 35.24 32.45
CA PRO A 487 -5.29 34.51 33.71
C PRO A 487 -3.90 34.01 34.10
N VAL A 488 -2.96 33.88 33.14
CA VAL A 488 -1.60 33.36 33.37
C VAL A 488 -0.58 34.48 33.53
N ASN A 489 -0.58 35.49 32.65
CA ASN A 489 0.43 36.57 32.69
C ASN A 489 -0.11 37.97 32.32
N ASP A 490 -1.43 38.16 32.41
CA ASP A 490 -2.12 39.42 32.08
C ASP A 490 -1.90 39.91 30.63
N ARG A 491 -1.67 38.98 29.69
CA ARG A 491 -1.50 39.27 28.26
C ARG A 491 -2.41 38.44 27.37
N PHE A 492 -2.77 38.98 26.22
CA PHE A 492 -3.23 38.15 25.11
C PHE A 492 -2.03 37.53 24.40
N TRP A 493 -2.23 36.32 23.89
CA TRP A 493 -1.19 35.55 23.23
C TRP A 493 -1.53 35.39 21.75
N VAL A 494 -0.52 35.46 20.89
CA VAL A 494 -0.68 35.23 19.45
C VAL A 494 0.19 34.05 19.05
N TYR A 495 -0.39 33.07 18.36
CA TYR A 495 0.34 31.95 17.79
C TYR A 495 0.02 31.82 16.32
N TYR A 496 1.01 31.48 15.50
CA TYR A 496 0.75 31.14 14.11
C TYR A 496 1.68 30.04 13.60
N GLY A 497 1.12 29.20 12.73
CA GLY A 497 1.78 28.09 12.05
C GLY A 497 1.98 28.39 10.57
N ALA A 498 3.23 28.46 10.12
CA ALA A 498 3.59 28.69 8.72
C ALA A 498 3.53 27.39 7.91
N LEU A 499 2.72 27.38 6.83
CA LEU A 499 2.68 26.32 5.81
C LEU A 499 3.34 26.74 4.50
N SER A 500 3.91 27.95 4.47
CA SER A 500 4.52 28.57 3.30
C SER A 500 5.91 29.08 3.60
N ASN A 501 6.76 29.03 2.59
CA ASN A 501 8.03 29.76 2.55
C ASN A 501 7.90 31.10 1.79
N VAL A 502 6.70 31.48 1.39
CA VAL A 502 6.40 32.80 0.81
C VAL A 502 6.60 33.88 1.88
N GLU A 503 7.05 35.06 1.46
CA GLU A 503 7.16 36.20 2.37
C GLU A 503 5.76 36.71 2.71
N TYR A 504 5.48 36.90 4.00
CA TYR A 504 4.23 37.54 4.42
C TYR A 504 4.36 38.28 5.74
N THR A 505 3.46 39.24 5.95
CA THR A 505 3.28 39.98 7.21
C THR A 505 1.87 39.76 7.72
N LEU A 506 1.76 39.21 8.94
CA LEU A 506 0.51 39.19 9.69
C LEU A 506 0.42 40.47 10.52
N THR A 507 -0.70 41.19 10.39
CA THR A 507 -0.99 42.37 11.21
C THR A 507 -2.14 42.05 12.13
N VAL A 508 -1.90 42.08 13.44
CA VAL A 508 -2.90 41.85 14.49
C VAL A 508 -3.20 43.19 15.16
N THR A 509 -4.45 43.59 15.18
CA THR A 509 -4.93 44.85 15.79
C THR A 509 -5.90 44.55 16.92
N ASP A 510 -5.61 44.99 18.14
CA ASP A 510 -6.57 45.02 19.24
C ASP A 510 -7.54 46.20 19.03
N THR A 511 -8.73 45.92 18.54
CA THR A 511 -9.73 46.96 18.22
C THR A 511 -10.26 47.71 19.43
N ALA A 512 -10.05 47.17 20.65
CA ALA A 512 -10.42 47.83 21.88
C ALA A 512 -9.41 48.90 22.32
N THR A 513 -8.12 48.68 22.07
CA THR A 513 -7.04 49.56 22.52
C THR A 513 -6.38 50.36 21.40
N GLY A 514 -6.56 49.93 20.14
CA GLY A 514 -5.85 50.46 18.97
C GLY A 514 -4.42 49.92 18.82
N ALA A 515 -3.95 49.06 19.73
CA ALA A 515 -2.61 48.50 19.65
C ALA A 515 -2.47 47.56 18.45
N VAL A 516 -1.32 47.62 17.77
CA VAL A 516 -1.00 46.81 16.59
C VAL A 516 0.30 46.06 16.81
N LYS A 517 0.31 44.75 16.52
CA LYS A 517 1.52 43.94 16.38
C LYS A 517 1.61 43.33 14.99
N THR A 518 2.81 43.35 14.43
CA THR A 518 3.11 42.73 13.13
C THR A 518 4.11 41.60 13.27
N TYR A 519 3.83 40.48 12.62
CA TYR A 519 4.67 39.30 12.56
C TYR A 519 5.11 39.06 11.12
N PHE A 520 6.42 38.99 10.90
CA PHE A 520 7.00 38.87 9.56
C PHE A 520 7.58 37.48 9.33
N ASN A 521 7.10 36.79 8.29
CA ASN A 521 7.72 35.59 7.76
C ASN A 521 8.61 35.98 6.56
N PRO A 522 9.94 35.83 6.65
CA PRO A 522 10.84 36.16 5.56
C PRO A 522 10.75 35.14 4.42
N SER A 523 10.99 35.61 3.19
CA SER A 523 11.06 34.75 2.00
C SER A 523 12.03 33.57 2.20
N GLY A 524 11.61 32.38 1.78
CA GLY A 524 12.38 31.15 1.85
C GLY A 524 12.41 30.47 3.22
N ARG A 525 11.58 30.89 4.19
CA ARG A 525 11.52 30.27 5.52
C ARG A 525 10.09 29.93 5.96
N PHE A 526 9.98 28.85 6.73
CA PHE A 526 8.78 28.53 7.52
C PHE A 526 9.00 29.02 8.95
N ALA A 527 8.45 30.18 9.32
CA ALA A 527 8.63 30.75 10.66
C ALA A 527 7.32 30.70 11.45
N SER A 528 7.13 29.69 12.29
CA SER A 528 6.02 29.65 13.26
C SER A 528 6.40 30.31 14.58
N VAL A 529 5.43 30.91 15.25
CA VAL A 529 5.67 31.74 16.45
C VAL A 529 4.61 31.49 17.50
N GLY A 530 5.03 31.52 18.76
CA GLY A 530 4.16 31.78 19.92
C GLY A 530 4.63 33.01 20.69
N ASP A 531 3.85 34.09 20.64
CA ASP A 531 4.07 35.32 21.40
C ASP A 531 3.13 35.36 22.60
N ASN A 532 3.64 34.89 23.75
CA ASN A 532 2.91 34.89 25.02
C ASN A 532 2.84 36.30 25.68
N PHE A 533 3.33 37.34 25.01
CA PHE A 533 3.35 38.72 25.50
C PHE A 533 2.86 39.69 24.41
N ALA A 534 1.85 39.27 23.63
CA ALA A 534 1.40 40.01 22.45
C ALA A 534 0.76 41.36 22.82
N PHE A 535 -0.33 41.36 23.60
CA PHE A 535 -1.05 42.58 24.00
C PHE A 535 -1.25 42.64 25.50
#